data_AF-A0A1J3CKT9-F1
#
_entry.id   AF-A0A1J3CKT9-F1
#
_cell.length_a   1.000
_cell.length_b   1.000
_cell.length_c   1.000
_cell.angle_alpha   90.00
_cell.angle_beta   90.00
_cell.angle_gamma   90.00
#
_symmetry.space_group_name_H-M   'P 1'
#
loop_
_entity.id
_entity.type
_entity.pdbx_description
1 polymer ?
#
loop_
_entity_poly.entity_id
_entity_poly.type
_entity_poly.pdbx_seq_one_letter_code
_entity_poly.pdbx_strand_id
1 'polypeptide(L)'
;KLLNVMNRDFPELKLKKTDCTEMRWIDSVLFWAGNPIGTPTSVLLNPTVGKKLFMKRKSDYVKSSISRTGLGLILKKLVEVEKVEMNWNPYGGRMGEIASSRTPFPHRAGNLFNIE
;
A
#
# COMPACT_ATOMS: atom_id res chain seq x y z
N LYS A 1 -1.27 16.21 -13.97
CA LYS A 1 0.00 15.44 -13.81
C LYS A 1 -0.27 13.95 -13.58
N LEU A 2 -1.07 13.55 -12.57
CA LEU A 2 -1.39 12.14 -12.27
C LEU A 2 -1.91 11.36 -13.49
N LEU A 3 -3.01 11.81 -14.10
CA LEU A 3 -3.62 11.09 -15.23
C LEU A 3 -2.64 10.88 -16.41
N ASN A 4 -1.77 11.86 -16.67
CA ASN A 4 -0.76 11.72 -17.73
C ASN A 4 0.26 10.62 -17.40
N VAL A 5 0.70 10.52 -16.14
CA VAL A 5 1.61 9.47 -15.69
C VAL A 5 0.92 8.11 -15.77
N MET A 6 -0.31 8.00 -15.27
CA MET A 6 -1.05 6.74 -15.28
C MET A 6 -1.36 6.26 -16.70
N ASN A 7 -1.77 7.16 -17.61
CA ASN A 7 -2.02 6.80 -19.00
C ASN A 7 -0.76 6.38 -19.76
N ARG A 8 0.42 6.86 -19.34
CA ARG A 8 1.70 6.51 -19.96
C ARG A 8 2.30 5.23 -19.39
N ASP A 9 2.34 5.11 -18.06
CA ASP A 9 3.14 4.10 -17.36
C ASP A 9 2.30 2.96 -16.78
N PHE A 10 0.98 3.13 -16.62
CA PHE A 10 0.08 2.08 -16.15
C PHE A 10 -1.35 2.19 -16.74
N PRO A 11 -1.49 2.17 -18.08
CA PRO A 11 -2.77 2.36 -18.74
C PRO A 11 -3.79 1.25 -18.46
N GLU A 12 -3.33 0.06 -18.07
CA GLU A 12 -4.18 -1.10 -17.77
C GLU A 12 -5.14 -0.85 -16.60
N LEU A 13 -4.78 0.04 -15.67
CA LEU A 13 -5.65 0.43 -14.56
C LEU A 13 -6.86 1.27 -15.01
N LYS A 14 -6.77 1.92 -16.18
CA LYS A 14 -7.84 2.75 -16.77
C LYS A 14 -8.38 3.84 -15.83
N LEU A 15 -7.50 4.45 -15.03
CA LEU A 15 -7.85 5.48 -14.06
C LEU A 15 -8.51 6.69 -14.73
N LYS A 16 -9.67 7.13 -14.21
CA LYS A 16 -10.39 8.30 -14.68
C LYS A 16 -10.27 9.45 -13.70
N LYS A 17 -10.48 10.68 -14.19
CA LYS A 17 -10.54 11.87 -13.33
C LYS A 17 -11.61 11.76 -12.27
N THR A 18 -12.74 11.13 -12.59
CA THR A 18 -13.86 10.89 -11.67
C THR A 18 -13.53 9.96 -10.51
N ASP A 19 -12.45 9.16 -10.64
CA ASP A 19 -12.00 8.24 -9.60
C ASP A 19 -11.01 8.93 -8.64
N CYS A 20 -10.60 10.17 -8.94
CA CYS A 20 -9.61 10.92 -8.19
C CYS A 20 -10.28 12.00 -7.33
N THR A 21 -9.96 12.01 -6.04
CA THR A 21 -10.37 13.07 -5.12
C THR A 21 -9.15 13.85 -4.66
N GLU A 22 -9.08 15.14 -4.99
CA GLU A 22 -8.02 16.03 -4.51
C GLU A 22 -8.36 16.53 -3.11
N MET A 23 -7.39 16.48 -2.21
CA MET A 23 -7.55 16.88 -0.81
C MET A 23 -6.21 17.33 -0.23
N ARG A 24 -6.22 18.02 0.92
CA ARG A 24 -4.98 18.40 1.60
C ARG A 24 -4.27 17.14 2.10
N TRP A 25 -2.95 17.21 2.26
CA TRP A 25 -2.16 16.08 2.77
C TRP A 25 -2.73 15.49 4.07
N ILE A 26 -3.13 16.35 5.01
CA ILE A 26 -3.69 15.89 6.29
C ILE A 26 -5.04 15.19 6.15
N ASP A 27 -5.86 15.59 5.18
CA ASP A 27 -7.14 14.94 4.91
C ASP A 27 -6.92 13.57 4.26
N SER A 28 -5.85 13.42 3.46
CA SER A 28 -5.46 12.12 2.89
C SER A 28 -5.02 11.12 3.96
N VAL A 29 -4.42 11.59 5.07
CA VAL A 29 -4.08 10.73 6.21
C VAL A 29 -5.35 10.10 6.81
N LEU A 30 -6.42 10.90 6.96
CA LEU A 30 -7.72 10.41 7.44
C LEU A 30 -8.36 9.40 6.48
N PHE A 31 -8.31 9.70 5.18
CA PHE A 31 -8.80 8.80 4.13
C PHE A 31 -8.09 7.44 4.18
N TRP A 32 -6.76 7.42 4.25
CA TRP A 32 -5.98 6.17 4.38
C TRP A 32 -6.22 5.44 5.71
N ALA A 33 -6.58 6.16 6.76
CA ALA A 33 -7.01 5.57 8.04
C ALA A 33 -8.46 5.04 8.01
N GLY A 34 -9.16 5.12 6.87
CA GLY A 34 -10.52 4.62 6.69
C GLY A 34 -11.62 5.54 7.24
N ASN A 35 -11.31 6.79 7.56
CA ASN A 35 -12.33 7.76 8.01
C ASN A 35 -13.13 8.29 6.81
N PRO A 36 -14.43 8.59 6.99
CA PRO A 36 -15.21 9.28 5.97
C PRO A 36 -14.58 10.59 5.49
N ILE A 37 -14.75 10.91 4.21
CA ILE A 37 -14.30 12.20 3.67
C ILE A 37 -15.05 13.33 4.37
N GLY A 38 -14.30 14.33 4.85
CA GLY A 38 -14.84 15.46 5.62
C GLY A 38 -14.79 15.28 7.14
N THR A 39 -14.32 14.13 7.65
CA THR A 39 -14.03 13.97 9.08
C THR A 39 -13.07 15.06 9.57
N PRO A 40 -13.37 15.74 10.70
CA PRO A 40 -12.47 16.75 11.25
C PRO A 40 -11.11 16.18 11.66
N THR A 41 -10.02 16.88 11.35
CA THR A 41 -8.65 16.47 11.68
C THR A 41 -8.39 16.38 13.19
N SER A 42 -9.24 16.98 14.02
CA SER A 42 -9.18 16.84 15.49
C SER A 42 -9.34 15.40 15.97
N VAL A 43 -9.90 14.48 15.16
CA VAL A 43 -9.95 13.06 15.49
C VAL A 43 -8.56 12.44 15.67
N LEU A 44 -7.54 12.99 14.99
CA LEU A 44 -6.14 12.55 15.12
C LEU A 44 -5.54 12.84 16.51
N LEU A 45 -6.19 13.71 17.30
CA LEU A 45 -5.78 14.00 18.68
C LEU A 45 -6.31 12.95 19.67
N ASN A 46 -7.20 12.05 19.25
CA ASN A 46 -7.74 11.01 20.12
C ASN A 46 -6.71 9.87 20.29
N PRO A 47 -6.18 9.63 21.51
CA PRO A 47 -5.19 8.59 21.74
C PRO A 47 -5.80 7.19 21.87
N THR A 48 -7.12 7.07 21.90
CA THR A 48 -7.79 5.77 22.07
C THR A 48 -7.67 4.94 20.80
N VAL A 49 -6.88 3.87 20.87
CA VAL A 49 -6.83 2.83 19.83
C VAL A 49 -8.19 2.13 19.79
N GLY A 50 -8.78 2.00 18.59
CA GLY A 50 -10.06 1.32 18.37
C GLY A 50 -10.06 -0.16 18.79
N LYS A 51 -11.13 -0.89 18.46
CA LYS A 51 -11.33 -2.31 18.84
C LYS A 51 -10.06 -3.14 18.56
N LYS A 52 -9.50 -3.74 19.62
CA LYS A 52 -8.38 -4.68 19.52
C LYS A 52 -8.87 -5.93 18.77
N LEU A 53 -8.28 -6.20 17.62
CA LEU A 53 -8.53 -7.41 16.84
C LEU A 53 -7.39 -8.40 17.11
N PHE A 54 -7.75 -9.67 17.32
CA PHE A 54 -6.76 -10.75 17.32
C PHE A 54 -6.28 -10.98 15.90
N MET A 55 -4.98 -10.77 15.65
CA MET A 55 -4.40 -10.85 14.32
C MET A 55 -3.06 -11.58 14.35
N LYS A 56 -2.78 -12.32 13.28
CA LYS A 56 -1.44 -12.81 12.95
C LYS A 56 -0.99 -12.15 11.67
N ARG A 57 0.17 -11.50 11.71
CA ARG A 57 0.79 -10.85 10.54
C ARG A 57 2.14 -11.51 10.23
N LYS A 58 2.48 -11.52 8.95
CA LYS A 58 3.78 -11.92 8.40
C LYS A 58 4.09 -10.95 7.28
N SER A 59 5.36 -10.80 6.91
CA SER A 59 5.74 -9.96 5.78
C SER A 59 6.90 -10.57 5.02
N ASP A 60 7.04 -10.16 3.77
CA ASP A 60 8.13 -10.56 2.88
C ASP A 60 8.52 -9.41 1.93
N TYR A 61 9.66 -9.53 1.26
CA TYR A 61 10.16 -8.57 0.29
C TYR A 61 10.38 -9.23 -1.06
N VAL A 62 9.61 -8.78 -2.05
CA VAL A 62 9.63 -9.37 -3.38
C VAL A 62 10.72 -8.68 -4.21
N LYS A 63 11.68 -9.44 -4.74
CA LYS A 63 12.79 -8.93 -5.56
C LYS A 63 12.62 -9.17 -7.06
N SER A 64 11.77 -10.13 -7.43
CA SER A 64 11.45 -10.48 -8.81
C SER A 64 9.94 -10.65 -8.95
N SER A 65 9.37 -10.31 -10.11
CA SER A 65 7.93 -10.42 -10.36
C SER A 65 7.40 -11.83 -10.05
N ILE A 66 6.30 -11.90 -9.31
CA ILE A 66 5.58 -13.15 -9.06
C ILE A 66 4.96 -13.61 -10.39
N SER A 67 5.12 -14.90 -10.72
CA SER A 67 4.58 -15.46 -11.96
C SER A 67 3.05 -15.41 -11.99
N ARG A 68 2.44 -15.43 -13.19
CA ARG A 68 0.97 -15.47 -13.33
C ARG A 68 0.35 -16.65 -12.58
N THR A 69 0.99 -17.82 -12.65
CA THR A 69 0.57 -19.00 -11.89
C THR A 69 0.66 -18.77 -10.38
N GLY A 70 1.76 -18.16 -9.90
CA GLY A 70 1.93 -17.82 -8.50
C GLY A 70 0.87 -16.83 -8.00
N LEU A 71 0.57 -15.79 -8.78
CA LEU A 71 -0.51 -14.84 -8.48
C LEU A 71 -1.87 -15.54 -8.40
N GLY A 72 -2.17 -16.44 -9.33
CA GLY A 72 -3.39 -17.24 -9.32
C GLY A 72 -3.54 -18.10 -8.06
N LEU A 73 -2.45 -18.69 -7.58
CA LEU A 73 -2.44 -19.48 -6.34
C LEU A 73 -2.64 -18.60 -5.09
N ILE A 74 -2.02 -17.43 -5.04
CA ILE A 74 -2.21 -16.46 -3.95
C ILE A 74 -3.68 -16.04 -3.88
N LEU A 75 -4.26 -15.61 -4.99
CA LEU A 75 -5.65 -15.16 -5.05
C LEU A 75 -6.63 -16.29 -4.66
N LYS A 76 -6.41 -17.51 -5.16
CA LYS A 76 -7.18 -18.68 -4.75
C LYS A 76 -7.12 -18.88 -3.24
N LYS A 77 -5.93 -18.75 -2.63
CA LYS A 77 -5.76 -18.95 -1.20
C LYS A 77 -6.43 -17.86 -0.36
N LEU A 78 -6.40 -16.61 -0.82
CA LEU A 78 -7.09 -15.49 -0.16
C LEU A 78 -8.60 -15.74 -0.10
N VAL A 79 -9.20 -16.25 -1.18
CA VAL A 79 -10.62 -16.62 -1.22
C VAL A 79 -10.93 -17.78 -0.27
N GLU A 80 -10.07 -18.81 -0.20
CA GLU A 80 -10.27 -19.96 0.70
C GLU A 80 -10.23 -19.62 2.20
N VAL A 81 -9.44 -18.63 2.61
CA VAL A 81 -9.24 -18.28 4.03
C VAL A 81 -10.32 -17.31 4.55
N GLU A 82 -10.99 -16.58 3.65
CA GLU A 82 -12.06 -15.59 3.87
C GLU A 82 -11.69 -14.37 4.76
N LYS A 83 -11.07 -14.57 5.92
CA LYS A 83 -10.67 -13.51 6.87
C LYS A 83 -9.18 -13.24 6.79
N VAL A 84 -8.72 -12.84 5.61
CA VAL A 84 -7.33 -12.48 5.34
C VAL A 84 -7.26 -11.22 4.50
N GLU A 85 -6.28 -10.40 4.80
CA GLU A 85 -5.91 -9.21 4.02
C GLU A 85 -4.47 -9.39 3.58
N MET A 86 -4.13 -8.83 2.41
CA MET A 86 -2.75 -8.79 1.94
C MET A 86 -2.46 -7.42 1.31
N ASN A 87 -1.45 -6.72 1.81
CA ASN A 87 -1.07 -5.40 1.34
C ASN A 87 0.26 -5.43 0.58
N TRP A 88 0.30 -4.75 -0.56
CA TRP A 88 1.42 -4.78 -1.51
C TRP A 88 1.95 -3.35 -1.67
N ASN A 89 3.01 -3.04 -0.93
CA ASN A 89 3.53 -1.68 -0.82
C ASN A 89 4.74 -1.47 -1.74
N PRO A 90 4.65 -0.63 -2.79
CA PRO A 90 5.72 -0.47 -3.78
C PRO A 90 7.00 0.12 -3.18
N TYR A 91 8.14 -0.45 -3.57
CA TYR A 91 9.49 0.05 -3.26
C TYR A 91 10.10 0.70 -4.50
N GLY A 92 11.31 1.24 -4.35
CA GLY A 92 11.97 2.08 -5.36
C GLY A 92 11.94 3.55 -4.97
N GLY A 93 12.01 4.45 -5.95
CA GLY A 93 12.13 5.89 -5.71
C GLY A 93 13.21 6.19 -4.65
N ARG A 94 12.84 6.99 -3.64
CA ARG A 94 13.76 7.34 -2.56
C ARG A 94 14.32 6.13 -1.80
N MET A 95 13.58 5.03 -1.69
CA MET A 95 14.05 3.80 -1.02
C MET A 95 15.13 3.05 -1.82
N GLY A 96 15.17 3.22 -3.14
CA GLY A 96 16.22 2.65 -4.00
C GLY A 96 17.53 3.43 -3.98
N GLU A 97 17.49 4.72 -3.65
CA GLU A 97 18.66 5.60 -3.61
C GLU A 97 19.50 5.47 -2.32
N ILE A 98 18.90 4.92 -1.26
CA ILE A 98 19.53 4.79 0.05
C ILE A 98 20.32 3.47 0.12
N ALA A 99 21.61 3.53 0.47
CA ALA A 99 22.40 2.33 0.71
C ALA A 99 21.80 1.46 1.84
N SER A 100 21.79 0.14 1.66
CA SER A 100 21.25 -0.82 2.64
C SER A 100 21.94 -0.78 4.00
N SER A 101 23.21 -0.33 4.04
CA SER A 101 23.99 -0.15 5.27
C SER A 101 23.78 1.20 5.96
N ARG A 102 23.04 2.14 5.35
CA ARG A 102 22.90 3.51 5.89
C ARG A 102 22.16 3.53 7.22
N THR A 103 21.23 2.59 7.44
CA THR A 103 20.52 2.41 8.71
C THR A 103 20.29 0.92 8.96
N PRO A 104 19.89 0.51 10.19
CA PRO A 104 19.56 -0.89 10.46
C PRO A 104 18.41 -1.47 9.63
N PHE A 105 17.64 -0.63 8.89
CA PHE A 105 16.59 -1.10 7.98
C PHE A 105 17.19 -1.34 6.58
N PRO A 106 17.42 -2.60 6.18
CA PRO A 106 18.28 -2.92 5.03
C PRO A 106 17.51 -3.04 3.72
N HIS A 107 16.18 -3.07 3.76
CA HIS A 107 15.33 -3.29 2.59
C HIS A 107 15.29 -2.03 1.72
N ARG A 108 16.25 -1.91 0.81
CA ARG A 108 16.45 -0.75 -0.09
C ARG A 108 16.39 -1.20 -1.55
N ALA A 109 17.33 -0.77 -2.38
CA ALA A 109 17.49 -1.20 -3.77
C ALA A 109 17.43 -2.72 -3.94
N GLY A 110 16.79 -3.18 -5.01
CA GLY A 110 16.59 -4.59 -5.33
C GLY A 110 15.30 -5.20 -4.77
N ASN A 111 14.54 -4.48 -3.93
CA ASN A 111 13.18 -4.89 -3.55
C ASN A 111 12.16 -4.12 -4.41
N LEU A 112 11.25 -4.86 -5.05
CA LEU A 112 10.17 -4.30 -5.87
C LEU A 112 9.02 -3.80 -5.00
N PHE A 113 8.64 -4.57 -3.99
CA PHE A 113 7.60 -4.21 -3.02
C PHE A 113 7.72 -5.06 -1.76
N ASN A 114 7.15 -4.56 -0.67
CA ASN A 114 6.90 -5.34 0.54
C ASN A 114 5.48 -5.91 0.48
N ILE A 115 5.33 -7.16 0.91
CA ILE A 115 4.02 -7.78 1.15
C ILE A 115 3.83 -8.03 2.64
N GLU A 116 2.61 -7.82 3.13
CA GLU A 116 2.18 -8.16 4.49
C GLU A 116 0.76 -8.71 4.54
#